data_AF-A0A947P8J8-F1
#
_entry.id   AF-A0A947P8J8-F1
#
_cell.length_a   1.000
_cell.length_b   1.000
_cell.length_c   1.000
_cell.angle_alpha   90.00
_cell.angle_beta   90.00
_cell.angle_gamma   90.00
#
_symmetry.space_group_name_H-M   'P 1'
#
loop_
_entity.id
_entity.type
_entity.pdbx_description
1 polymer ?
#
loop_
_entity_poly.entity_id
_entity_poly.type
_entity_poly.pdbx_seq_one_letter_code
_entity_poly.pdbx_strand_id
1 'polypeptide(L)'
;MRISRLLTTITVWLLYSFFRAYVTAESITNKTDATALLSSNRASIANGCPSKAAGSTKTIVSFLDGHQEQYREALVRTRSWLDTLEVNPTDLRTRGIKGKKKLAELLDIYLRLYDIATADDKKALLERIRSITAVTATPGYHDMLRVTDQQFKEDSTSYLRVAFLMDRFGLDTKLYRQEILKVLPRLNDHMQYRGSDQRMAFHLYYRHFGLEEPFPLQAAYQTGVISSRHTPAWFKQNKMEMYNLTHEIFVPYEFGEKLDADFFSEPDKAYLRPLLADLTAYGIGLDDADIMAELTSCLRYLHFTDLPVYPESLLYLLKSQRPDGKWGDYEQYRGYYGDYVNQAFYLHTTLVVVDALTTAFHYRER
;
A
#
# COMPACT_ATOMS: atom_id res chain seq x y z
N MET A 1 16.42 -41.22 12.67
CA MET A 1 14.96 -41.10 12.39
C MET A 1 14.28 -40.52 13.62
N ARG A 2 13.37 -39.54 13.44
CA ARG A 2 12.58 -38.78 14.46
C ARG A 2 13.18 -37.45 14.98
N ILE A 3 13.50 -36.51 14.10
CA ILE A 3 13.50 -35.05 14.40
C ILE A 3 12.71 -34.24 13.35
N SER A 4 12.16 -34.88 12.30
CA SER A 4 11.55 -34.20 11.15
C SER A 4 10.09 -33.71 11.32
N ARG A 5 9.44 -33.95 12.48
CA ARG A 5 8.02 -33.59 12.68
C ARG A 5 7.77 -32.37 13.57
N LEU A 6 8.78 -31.79 14.21
CA LEU A 6 8.60 -30.60 15.06
C LEU A 6 8.90 -29.28 14.34
N LEU A 7 9.66 -29.30 13.24
CA LEU A 7 9.99 -28.10 12.46
C LEU A 7 8.93 -27.71 11.43
N THR A 8 7.93 -28.55 11.18
CA THR A 8 6.80 -28.24 10.28
C THR A 8 5.72 -27.40 10.98
N THR A 9 5.70 -27.35 12.32
CA THR A 9 4.63 -26.68 13.08
C THR A 9 4.94 -25.21 13.38
N ILE A 10 6.22 -24.81 13.40
CA ILE A 10 6.63 -23.42 13.70
C ILE A 10 6.62 -22.55 12.42
N THR A 11 6.96 -23.11 11.26
CA THR A 11 6.91 -22.40 9.97
C THR A 11 5.49 -22.15 9.47
N VAL A 12 4.53 -22.96 9.93
CA VAL A 12 3.10 -22.74 9.67
C VAL A 12 2.57 -21.53 10.43
N TRP A 13 3.19 -21.11 11.54
CA TRP A 13 2.67 -20.02 12.38
C TRP A 13 2.90 -18.61 11.79
N LEU A 14 4.03 -18.35 11.12
CA LEU A 14 4.30 -17.07 10.46
C LEU A 14 3.55 -16.91 9.13
N LEU A 15 3.19 -18.03 8.49
CA LEU A 15 2.25 -18.04 7.36
C LEU A 15 0.77 -18.05 7.82
N TYR A 16 0.48 -18.49 9.06
CA TYR A 16 -0.87 -18.46 9.67
C TYR A 16 -1.29 -17.06 10.11
N SER A 17 -0.35 -16.16 10.41
CA SER A 17 -0.66 -14.77 10.79
C SER A 17 -1.22 -13.92 9.63
N PHE A 18 -1.10 -14.38 8.38
CA PHE A 18 -1.82 -13.83 7.23
C PHE A 18 -3.24 -14.40 7.07
N PHE A 19 -3.65 -15.39 7.88
CA PHE A 19 -4.79 -16.26 7.57
C PHE A 19 -5.91 -16.33 8.63
N ARG A 20 -5.77 -15.73 9.82
CA ARG A 20 -6.71 -15.94 10.94
C ARG A 20 -7.59 -14.77 11.37
N ALA A 21 -7.81 -13.76 10.52
CA ALA A 21 -8.69 -12.63 10.83
C ALA A 21 -10.10 -12.70 10.19
N TYR A 22 -10.45 -13.73 9.40
CA TYR A 22 -11.69 -13.70 8.61
C TYR A 22 -12.59 -14.95 8.62
N VAL A 23 -12.35 -15.97 9.48
CA VAL A 23 -13.14 -17.23 9.45
C VAL A 23 -13.77 -17.61 10.81
N THR A 24 -13.86 -16.71 11.79
CA THR A 24 -14.65 -16.98 13.01
C THR A 24 -15.48 -15.78 13.44
N ALA A 25 -16.53 -15.50 12.68
CA ALA A 25 -17.65 -14.66 13.13
C ALA A 25 -18.98 -15.06 12.44
N GLU A 26 -19.24 -16.36 12.27
CA GLU A 26 -20.58 -16.86 11.98
C GLU A 26 -20.87 -18.09 12.86
N SER A 27 -21.38 -17.80 14.05
CA SER A 27 -22.42 -18.57 14.76
C SER A 27 -22.44 -18.13 16.22
N ILE A 28 -23.40 -17.29 16.57
CA ILE A 28 -24.33 -17.49 17.68
C ILE A 28 -25.53 -16.58 17.43
N THR A 29 -26.68 -17.22 17.55
CA THR A 29 -28.02 -16.85 17.13
C THR A 29 -28.75 -15.90 18.11
N ASN A 30 -29.53 -14.99 17.52
CA ASN A 30 -30.92 -14.61 17.82
C ASN A 30 -31.38 -13.99 19.16
N LYS A 31 -32.20 -12.93 18.96
CA LYS A 31 -33.24 -12.29 19.79
C LYS A 31 -32.72 -11.42 20.95
N THR A 32 -33.18 -10.19 21.17
CA THR A 32 -34.59 -9.73 21.25
C THR A 32 -34.65 -8.19 21.14
N ASP A 33 -35.86 -7.69 20.86
CA ASP A 33 -36.30 -6.29 20.74
C ASP A 33 -35.78 -5.29 21.79
N ALA A 34 -35.54 -4.04 21.36
CA ALA A 34 -35.91 -2.85 22.12
C ALA A 34 -35.90 -1.59 21.23
N THR A 35 -37.11 -1.14 20.92
CA THR A 35 -37.45 0.18 20.40
C THR A 35 -37.17 1.27 21.45
N ALA A 36 -36.86 2.47 20.95
CA ALA A 36 -37.18 3.78 21.51
C ALA A 36 -36.05 4.63 22.16
N LEU A 37 -36.10 5.91 21.76
CA LEU A 37 -35.71 7.13 22.47
C LEU A 37 -34.21 7.35 22.72
N LEU A 38 -33.63 8.33 22.02
CA LEU A 38 -33.39 9.63 22.65
C LEU A 38 -32.98 10.70 21.62
N SER A 39 -33.83 11.72 21.58
CA SER A 39 -33.60 13.06 21.05
C SER A 39 -32.51 13.81 21.83
N SER A 40 -31.99 14.84 21.16
CA SER A 40 -31.38 16.07 21.70
C SER A 40 -30.11 15.94 22.54
N ASN A 41 -28.98 16.36 21.95
CA ASN A 41 -28.19 17.46 22.50
C ASN A 41 -27.22 18.02 21.44
N ARG A 42 -27.66 19.05 20.72
CA ARG A 42 -26.78 20.03 20.08
C ARG A 42 -26.36 21.00 21.17
N ALA A 43 -25.14 20.84 21.68
CA ALA A 43 -24.46 21.86 22.48
C ALA A 43 -23.25 22.35 21.69
N SER A 44 -23.18 23.67 21.53
CA SER A 44 -22.14 24.39 20.81
C SER A 44 -20.78 24.19 21.46
N ILE A 45 -19.78 23.82 20.66
CA ILE A 45 -18.37 24.06 21.00
C ILE A 45 -17.80 24.93 19.90
N ALA A 46 -18.05 26.23 20.03
CA ALA A 46 -17.24 27.24 19.39
C ALA A 46 -16.06 27.51 20.35
N ASN A 47 -14.91 26.91 20.06
CA ASN A 47 -13.64 27.34 20.65
C ASN A 47 -12.62 27.47 19.52
N GLY A 48 -12.20 28.71 19.32
CA GLY A 48 -11.36 29.14 18.21
C GLY A 48 -10.05 28.37 18.14
N CYS A 49 -9.73 27.93 16.92
CA CYS A 49 -8.43 27.42 16.56
C CYS A 49 -7.45 28.61 16.46
N PRO A 50 -6.38 28.70 17.27
CA PRO A 50 -5.38 29.73 17.09
C PRO A 50 -4.53 29.37 15.87
N SER A 51 -4.45 30.31 14.93
CA SER A 51 -3.62 30.29 13.73
C SER A 51 -2.12 30.19 14.07
N LYS A 52 -1.63 28.96 14.29
CA LYS A 52 -0.19 28.64 14.42
C LYS A 52 0.42 28.03 13.15
N ALA A 53 -0.31 28.03 12.02
CA ALA A 53 0.11 27.38 10.78
C ALA A 53 1.36 27.99 10.11
N ALA A 54 1.63 29.28 10.28
CA ALA A 54 2.72 29.94 9.54
C ALA A 54 4.14 29.52 9.99
N GLY A 55 4.30 28.99 11.21
CA GLY A 55 5.60 28.54 11.73
C GLY A 55 5.95 27.11 11.32
N SER A 56 4.94 26.24 11.17
CA SER A 56 5.14 24.82 10.85
C SER A 56 5.44 24.59 9.37
N THR A 57 4.79 25.30 8.44
CA THR A 57 5.07 25.18 6.99
C THR A 57 6.51 25.58 6.64
N LYS A 58 7.06 26.63 7.28
CA LYS A 58 8.47 27.01 7.08
C LYS A 58 9.44 25.92 7.54
N THR A 59 9.06 25.16 8.56
CA THR A 59 9.89 24.09 9.14
C THR A 59 10.03 22.92 8.17
N ILE A 60 8.92 22.45 7.57
CA ILE A 60 8.98 21.34 6.60
C ILE A 60 9.68 21.75 5.29
N VAL A 61 9.46 22.96 4.79
CA VAL A 61 10.16 23.44 3.58
C VAL A 61 11.67 23.47 3.79
N SER A 62 12.12 24.06 4.91
CA SER A 62 13.55 24.08 5.25
C SER A 62 14.13 22.68 5.43
N PHE A 63 13.35 21.74 5.98
CA PHE A 63 13.77 20.35 6.10
C PHE A 63 13.98 19.71 4.71
N LEU A 64 12.99 19.82 3.81
CA LEU A 64 13.06 19.22 2.47
C LEU A 64 14.23 19.80 1.67
N ASP A 65 14.41 21.12 1.69
CA ASP A 65 15.52 21.78 0.99
C ASP A 65 16.89 21.34 1.54
N GLY A 66 17.00 21.19 2.87
CA GLY A 66 18.23 20.73 3.53
C GLY A 66 18.60 19.27 3.28
N HIS A 67 17.66 18.43 2.84
CA HIS A 67 17.87 16.99 2.60
C HIS A 67 17.73 16.58 1.13
N GLN A 68 17.65 17.54 0.21
CA GLN A 68 17.44 17.29 -1.21
C GLN A 68 18.53 16.41 -1.85
N GLU A 69 19.79 16.57 -1.45
CA GLU A 69 20.92 15.78 -1.95
C GLU A 69 20.83 14.33 -1.47
N GLN A 70 20.66 14.11 -0.16
CA GLN A 70 20.51 12.77 0.42
C GLN A 70 19.34 12.00 -0.21
N TYR A 71 18.21 12.69 -0.45
CA TYR A 71 17.07 12.11 -1.15
C TYR A 71 17.40 11.69 -2.59
N ARG A 72 18.08 12.54 -3.37
CA ARG A 72 18.50 12.21 -4.75
C ARG A 72 19.44 11.01 -4.77
N GLU A 73 20.43 10.99 -3.88
CA GLU A 73 21.34 9.85 -3.77
C GLU A 73 20.60 8.56 -3.40
N ALA A 74 19.62 8.65 -2.50
CA ALA A 74 18.81 7.50 -2.11
C ALA A 74 18.08 6.92 -3.33
N LEU A 75 17.46 7.74 -4.17
CA LEU A 75 16.81 7.29 -5.39
C LEU A 75 17.77 6.67 -6.41
N VAL A 76 18.98 7.22 -6.55
CA VAL A 76 20.00 6.64 -7.45
C VAL A 76 20.38 5.24 -6.97
N ARG A 77 20.67 5.07 -5.68
CA ARG A 77 20.99 3.75 -5.10
C ARG A 77 19.82 2.78 -5.26
N THR A 78 18.60 3.23 -5.02
CA THR A 78 17.40 2.40 -5.21
C THR A 78 17.27 1.95 -6.65
N ARG A 79 17.42 2.85 -7.63
CA ARG A 79 17.38 2.50 -9.05
C ARG A 79 18.43 1.45 -9.40
N SER A 80 19.68 1.65 -8.95
CA SER A 80 20.75 0.68 -9.17
C SER A 80 20.40 -0.71 -8.63
N TRP A 81 19.75 -0.78 -7.46
CA TRP A 81 19.27 -2.04 -6.91
C TRP A 81 18.13 -2.66 -7.70
N LEU A 82 17.10 -1.88 -8.06
CA LEU A 82 15.96 -2.35 -8.85
C LEU A 82 16.39 -2.93 -10.20
N ASP A 83 17.41 -2.34 -10.82
CA ASP A 83 17.96 -2.80 -12.10
C ASP A 83 18.61 -4.19 -11.99
N THR A 84 18.94 -4.66 -10.79
CA THR A 84 19.42 -6.03 -10.54
C THR A 84 18.30 -7.06 -10.39
N LEU A 85 17.05 -6.62 -10.19
CA LEU A 85 15.94 -7.53 -9.89
C LEU A 85 15.37 -8.15 -11.16
N GLU A 86 15.18 -9.46 -11.13
CA GLU A 86 14.33 -10.17 -12.08
C GLU A 86 13.04 -10.58 -11.38
N VAL A 87 11.89 -10.19 -11.95
CA VAL A 87 10.57 -10.51 -11.42
C VAL A 87 9.80 -11.25 -12.50
N ASN A 88 9.85 -12.58 -12.45
CA ASN A 88 9.01 -13.45 -13.26
C ASN A 88 7.89 -14.02 -12.37
N PRO A 89 6.62 -13.59 -12.56
CA PRO A 89 5.51 -14.03 -11.72
C PRO A 89 5.33 -15.55 -11.64
N THR A 90 5.58 -16.26 -12.74
CA THR A 90 5.42 -17.72 -12.81
C THR A 90 6.51 -18.40 -12.00
N ASP A 91 7.77 -17.97 -12.14
CA ASP A 91 8.90 -18.50 -11.36
C ASP A 91 8.72 -18.23 -9.86
N LEU A 92 8.41 -17.00 -9.48
CA LEU A 92 8.16 -16.62 -8.09
C LEU A 92 7.07 -17.49 -7.45
N ARG A 93 6.03 -17.82 -8.21
CA ARG A 93 4.95 -18.67 -7.71
C ARG A 93 5.43 -20.09 -7.39
N THR A 94 6.39 -20.65 -8.13
CA THR A 94 6.99 -21.96 -7.81
C THR A 94 7.69 -21.97 -6.45
N ARG A 95 8.04 -20.79 -5.92
CA ARG A 95 8.65 -20.56 -4.61
C ARG A 95 7.64 -20.15 -3.52
N GLY A 96 6.34 -20.17 -3.82
CA GLY A 96 5.30 -19.73 -2.89
C GLY A 96 5.24 -18.21 -2.70
N ILE A 97 5.81 -17.43 -3.62
CA ILE A 97 5.79 -15.96 -3.60
C ILE A 97 4.66 -15.47 -4.52
N LYS A 98 3.93 -14.42 -4.10
CA LYS A 98 2.84 -13.79 -4.87
C LYS A 98 3.40 -13.04 -6.10
N GLY A 99 3.70 -13.78 -7.16
CA GLY A 99 4.43 -13.28 -8.32
C GLY A 99 3.83 -12.05 -9.00
N LYS A 100 2.50 -12.04 -9.24
CA LYS A 100 1.83 -10.88 -9.86
C LYS A 100 1.86 -9.65 -8.96
N LYS A 101 1.76 -9.82 -7.64
CA LYS A 101 1.95 -8.74 -6.67
C LYS A 101 3.33 -8.13 -6.80
N LYS A 102 4.37 -8.96 -6.87
CA LYS A 102 5.76 -8.46 -7.00
C LYS A 102 6.02 -7.76 -8.32
N LEU A 103 5.39 -8.20 -9.42
CA LEU A 103 5.45 -7.47 -10.68
C LEU A 103 4.77 -6.10 -10.56
N ALA A 104 3.57 -6.04 -9.95
CA ALA A 104 2.89 -4.78 -9.71
C ALA A 104 3.75 -3.83 -8.87
N GLU A 105 4.33 -4.31 -7.76
CA GLU A 105 5.20 -3.51 -6.88
C GLU A 105 6.43 -2.97 -7.62
N LEU A 106 7.09 -3.80 -8.45
CA LEU A 106 8.24 -3.39 -9.26
C LEU A 106 7.85 -2.30 -10.27
N LEU A 107 6.71 -2.44 -10.94
CA LEU A 107 6.24 -1.44 -11.90
C LEU A 107 5.84 -0.14 -11.21
N ASP A 108 5.26 -0.22 -10.01
CA ASP A 108 4.84 0.95 -9.24
C ASP A 108 6.04 1.80 -8.83
N ILE A 109 7.10 1.16 -8.31
CA ILE A 109 8.31 1.90 -7.93
C ILE A 109 9.00 2.53 -9.14
N TYR A 110 9.02 1.85 -10.29
CA TYR A 110 9.51 2.44 -11.54
C TYR A 110 8.63 3.59 -12.02
N LEU A 111 7.31 3.60 -11.75
CA LEU A 111 6.43 4.71 -12.11
C LEU A 111 6.79 5.95 -11.30
N ARG A 112 7.03 5.79 -9.98
CA ARG A 112 7.49 6.88 -9.12
C ARG A 112 8.81 7.48 -9.60
N LEU A 113 9.77 6.64 -9.98
CA LEU A 113 11.04 7.11 -10.56
C LEU A 113 10.84 7.77 -11.93
N TYR A 114 9.95 7.22 -12.76
CA TYR A 114 9.65 7.75 -14.09
C TYR A 114 9.01 9.13 -14.03
N ASP A 115 8.06 9.36 -13.13
CA ASP A 115 7.31 10.63 -13.05
C ASP A 115 8.23 11.82 -12.73
N ILE A 116 9.28 11.59 -11.94
CA ILE A 116 10.25 12.61 -11.52
C ILE A 116 11.53 12.66 -12.37
N ALA A 117 11.70 11.71 -13.31
CA ALA A 117 12.89 11.57 -14.11
C ALA A 117 13.03 12.68 -15.17
N THR A 118 14.28 12.96 -15.55
CA THR A 118 14.61 13.78 -16.72
C THR A 118 14.15 13.11 -18.02
N ALA A 119 14.11 13.85 -19.14
CA ALA A 119 13.69 13.28 -20.43
C ALA A 119 14.59 12.09 -20.87
N ASP A 120 15.90 12.19 -20.66
CA ASP A 120 16.85 11.12 -21.00
C ASP A 120 16.68 9.90 -20.09
N ASP A 121 16.51 10.12 -18.79
CA ASP A 121 16.25 9.03 -17.83
C ASP A 121 14.93 8.32 -18.12
N LYS A 122 13.88 9.06 -18.50
CA LYS A 122 12.58 8.49 -18.88
C LYS A 122 12.71 7.47 -20.01
N LYS A 123 13.57 7.72 -20.99
CA LYS A 123 13.82 6.77 -22.10
C LYS A 123 14.45 5.47 -21.58
N ALA A 124 15.47 5.56 -20.72
CA ALA A 124 16.12 4.39 -20.15
C ALA A 124 15.18 3.58 -19.24
N LEU A 125 14.40 4.28 -18.41
CA LEU A 125 13.39 3.66 -17.56
C LEU A 125 12.32 2.94 -18.40
N LEU A 126 11.81 3.58 -19.45
CA LEU A 126 10.79 2.97 -20.31
C LEU A 126 11.29 1.69 -20.99
N GLU A 127 12.55 1.66 -21.42
CA GLU A 127 13.15 0.44 -21.98
C GLU A 127 13.23 -0.69 -20.95
N ARG A 128 13.65 -0.35 -19.73
CA ARG A 128 13.65 -1.30 -18.61
C ARG A 128 12.24 -1.82 -18.30
N ILE A 129 11.24 -0.93 -18.27
CA ILE A 129 9.83 -1.28 -18.03
C ILE A 129 9.30 -2.20 -19.13
N ARG A 130 9.65 -1.98 -20.40
CA ARG A 130 9.28 -2.90 -21.51
C ARG A 130 9.87 -4.30 -21.30
N SER A 131 11.13 -4.37 -20.87
CA SER A 131 11.77 -5.66 -20.55
C SER A 131 11.04 -6.39 -19.41
N ILE A 132 10.72 -5.68 -18.33
CA ILE A 132 9.98 -6.24 -17.17
C ILE A 132 8.58 -6.71 -17.56
N THR A 133 7.86 -5.92 -18.37
CA THR A 133 6.49 -6.21 -18.78
C THR A 133 6.39 -7.25 -19.90
N ALA A 134 7.49 -7.65 -20.52
CA ALA A 134 7.48 -8.66 -21.58
C ALA A 134 6.81 -9.99 -21.15
N VAL A 135 6.87 -10.34 -19.86
CA VAL A 135 6.20 -11.54 -19.32
C VAL A 135 4.68 -11.51 -19.50
N THR A 136 4.07 -10.33 -19.57
CA THR A 136 2.62 -10.15 -19.77
C THR A 136 2.19 -10.43 -21.21
N ALA A 137 3.10 -10.70 -22.13
CA ALA A 137 2.75 -11.20 -23.47
C ALA A 137 2.60 -12.73 -23.49
N THR A 138 2.96 -13.42 -22.41
CA THR A 138 2.96 -14.89 -22.35
C THR A 138 1.60 -15.44 -21.88
N PRO A 139 1.10 -16.55 -22.47
CA PRO A 139 -0.14 -17.17 -22.00
C PRO A 139 -0.08 -17.64 -20.53
N GLY A 140 1.11 -17.99 -20.04
CA GLY A 140 1.31 -18.43 -18.66
C GLY A 140 1.04 -17.34 -17.62
N TYR A 141 1.24 -16.07 -17.98
CA TYR A 141 0.92 -14.95 -17.10
C TYR A 141 -0.60 -14.74 -16.95
N HIS A 142 -1.38 -15.03 -17.99
CA HIS A 142 -2.85 -14.87 -18.06
C HIS A 142 -3.60 -16.12 -17.55
N ASP A 143 -3.14 -16.73 -16.47
CA ASP A 143 -3.69 -17.98 -15.91
C ASP A 143 -4.87 -17.80 -14.95
N MET A 144 -5.46 -16.61 -14.89
CA MET A 144 -6.49 -16.22 -13.91
C MET A 144 -7.78 -17.07 -13.98
N LEU A 145 -8.06 -17.77 -15.09
CA LEU A 145 -9.18 -18.73 -15.16
C LEU A 145 -8.83 -20.13 -14.64
N ARG A 146 -7.54 -20.45 -14.48
CA ARG A 146 -7.04 -21.80 -14.16
C ARG A 146 -6.56 -21.95 -12.73
N VAL A 147 -6.18 -20.84 -12.08
CA VAL A 147 -5.75 -20.83 -10.68
C VAL A 147 -6.91 -21.08 -9.71
N THR A 148 -6.58 -21.56 -8.51
CA THR A 148 -7.56 -21.79 -7.43
C THR A 148 -8.23 -20.48 -6.99
N ASP A 149 -9.38 -20.55 -6.31
CA ASP A 149 -10.07 -19.35 -5.82
C ASP A 149 -9.22 -18.55 -4.85
N GLN A 150 -8.44 -19.22 -4.00
CA GLN A 150 -7.50 -18.55 -3.10
C GLN A 150 -6.43 -17.79 -3.89
N GLN A 151 -5.83 -18.43 -4.88
CA GLN A 151 -4.82 -17.79 -5.73
C GLN A 151 -5.42 -16.65 -6.56
N PHE A 152 -6.62 -16.84 -7.11
CA PHE A 152 -7.36 -15.79 -7.80
C PHE A 152 -7.62 -14.61 -6.87
N LYS A 153 -8.01 -14.88 -5.62
CA LYS A 153 -8.21 -13.87 -4.59
C LYS A 153 -6.95 -13.04 -4.37
N GLU A 154 -5.80 -13.70 -4.28
CA GLU A 154 -4.51 -13.04 -4.04
C GLU A 154 -3.98 -12.28 -5.26
N ASP A 155 -4.21 -12.79 -6.47
CA ASP A 155 -3.60 -12.27 -7.69
C ASP A 155 -4.44 -11.18 -8.38
N SER A 156 -5.77 -11.18 -8.24
CA SER A 156 -6.65 -10.39 -9.10
C SER A 156 -6.44 -8.87 -9.01
N THR A 157 -6.21 -8.34 -7.81
CA THR A 157 -5.96 -6.90 -7.62
C THR A 157 -4.67 -6.49 -8.31
N SER A 158 -3.60 -7.28 -8.11
CA SER A 158 -2.30 -7.02 -8.74
C SER A 158 -2.34 -7.25 -10.24
N TYR A 159 -3.13 -8.21 -10.73
CA TYR A 159 -3.33 -8.43 -12.15
C TYR A 159 -3.97 -7.23 -12.85
N LEU A 160 -4.95 -6.58 -12.23
CA LEU A 160 -5.52 -5.32 -12.75
C LEU A 160 -4.53 -4.14 -12.60
N ARG A 161 -3.82 -4.05 -11.47
CA ARG A 161 -2.79 -3.03 -11.23
C ARG A 161 -1.69 -3.05 -12.29
N VAL A 162 -1.20 -4.23 -12.71
CA VAL A 162 -0.16 -4.32 -13.75
C VAL A 162 -0.63 -3.70 -15.06
N ALA A 163 -1.83 -4.04 -15.53
CA ALA A 163 -2.39 -3.43 -16.76
C ALA A 163 -2.57 -1.91 -16.61
N PHE A 164 -3.03 -1.46 -15.44
CA PHE A 164 -3.18 -0.04 -15.14
C PHE A 164 -1.83 0.69 -15.20
N LEU A 165 -0.78 0.13 -14.59
CA LEU A 165 0.57 0.69 -14.62
C LEU A 165 1.15 0.69 -16.03
N MET A 166 0.93 -0.37 -16.81
CA MET A 166 1.34 -0.41 -18.23
C MET A 166 0.69 0.70 -19.05
N ASP A 167 -0.61 0.95 -18.86
CA ASP A 167 -1.33 2.08 -19.49
C ASP A 167 -0.71 3.44 -19.07
N ARG A 168 -0.35 3.59 -17.78
CA ARG A 168 0.29 4.81 -17.26
C ARG A 168 1.68 5.07 -17.88
N PHE A 169 2.39 4.03 -18.27
CA PHE A 169 3.64 4.13 -19.03
C PHE A 169 3.43 4.35 -20.54
N GLY A 170 2.18 4.35 -21.04
CA GLY A 170 1.86 4.45 -22.45
C GLY A 170 2.22 3.20 -23.26
N LEU A 171 2.25 2.02 -22.62
CA LEU A 171 2.48 0.74 -23.31
C LEU A 171 1.19 0.23 -23.96
N ASP A 172 1.32 -0.61 -24.99
CA ASP A 172 0.15 -1.27 -25.60
C ASP A 172 -0.40 -2.36 -24.68
N THR A 173 -1.62 -2.16 -24.19
CA THR A 173 -2.33 -3.09 -23.29
C THR A 173 -3.49 -3.82 -23.97
N LYS A 174 -3.66 -3.74 -25.29
CA LYS A 174 -4.82 -4.32 -26.00
C LYS A 174 -5.02 -5.81 -25.69
N LEU A 175 -3.96 -6.61 -25.79
CA LEU A 175 -4.02 -8.04 -25.47
C LEU A 175 -4.42 -8.25 -24.00
N TYR A 176 -3.79 -7.51 -23.09
CA TYR A 176 -4.07 -7.61 -21.66
C TYR A 176 -5.54 -7.27 -21.36
N ARG A 177 -6.08 -6.21 -21.97
CA ARG A 177 -7.49 -5.82 -21.82
C ARG A 177 -8.44 -6.89 -22.34
N GLN A 178 -8.10 -7.57 -23.44
CA GLN A 178 -8.88 -8.73 -23.92
C GLN A 178 -8.86 -9.87 -22.89
N GLU A 179 -7.73 -10.15 -22.25
CA GLU A 179 -7.63 -11.15 -21.19
C GLU A 179 -8.41 -10.74 -19.93
N ILE A 180 -8.45 -9.44 -19.58
CA ILE A 180 -9.29 -8.91 -18.49
C ILE A 180 -10.78 -9.21 -18.76
N LEU A 181 -11.26 -8.96 -19.99
CA LEU A 181 -12.65 -9.23 -20.35
C LEU A 181 -13.03 -10.71 -20.21
N LYS A 182 -12.10 -11.63 -20.51
CA LYS A 182 -12.33 -13.08 -20.32
C LYS A 182 -12.50 -13.47 -18.85
N VAL A 183 -11.80 -12.80 -17.94
CA VAL A 183 -11.85 -13.10 -16.49
C VAL A 183 -12.89 -12.26 -15.74
N LEU A 184 -13.50 -11.27 -16.41
CA LEU A 184 -14.46 -10.34 -15.82
C LEU A 184 -15.61 -11.03 -15.06
N PRO A 185 -16.25 -12.10 -15.57
CA PRO A 185 -17.30 -12.78 -14.81
C PRO A 185 -16.79 -13.26 -13.43
N ARG A 186 -15.61 -13.89 -13.39
CA ARG A 186 -14.99 -14.36 -12.15
C ARG A 186 -14.57 -13.20 -11.24
N LEU A 187 -14.09 -12.09 -11.82
CA LEU A 187 -13.79 -10.87 -11.04
C LEU A 187 -15.06 -10.37 -10.33
N ASN A 188 -16.18 -10.30 -11.06
CA ASN A 188 -17.46 -9.83 -10.55
C ASN A 188 -17.99 -10.75 -9.44
N ASP A 189 -18.00 -12.06 -9.66
CA ASP A 189 -18.47 -13.05 -8.68
C ASP A 189 -17.67 -12.98 -7.37
N HIS A 190 -16.37 -12.67 -7.44
CA HIS A 190 -15.52 -12.56 -6.26
C HIS A 190 -15.80 -11.34 -5.39
N MET A 191 -16.47 -10.30 -5.91
CA MET A 191 -16.63 -9.02 -5.19
C MET A 191 -17.38 -9.17 -3.86
N GLN A 192 -18.33 -10.11 -3.78
CA GLN A 192 -19.04 -10.42 -2.54
C GLN A 192 -18.11 -10.88 -1.40
N TYR A 193 -16.94 -11.46 -1.70
CA TYR A 193 -15.97 -11.99 -0.72
C TYR A 193 -14.79 -11.04 -0.43
N ARG A 194 -14.82 -9.83 -0.99
CA ARG A 194 -13.76 -8.82 -0.84
C ARG A 194 -14.04 -7.90 0.34
N GLY A 195 -12.97 -7.54 1.05
CA GLY A 195 -12.98 -6.44 2.01
C GLY A 195 -13.19 -5.09 1.31
N SER A 196 -13.54 -4.08 2.10
CA SER A 196 -13.83 -2.73 1.61
C SER A 196 -12.67 -2.11 0.86
N ASP A 197 -11.45 -2.24 1.39
CA ASP A 197 -10.19 -1.80 0.78
C ASP A 197 -9.99 -2.39 -0.63
N GLN A 198 -10.20 -3.70 -0.78
CA GLN A 198 -10.06 -4.38 -2.05
C GLN A 198 -11.14 -3.95 -3.03
N ARG A 199 -12.40 -3.82 -2.59
CA ARG A 199 -13.48 -3.32 -3.45
C ARG A 199 -13.20 -1.91 -3.96
N MET A 200 -12.65 -1.05 -3.11
CA MET A 200 -12.26 0.30 -3.52
C MET A 200 -11.06 0.30 -4.50
N ALA A 201 -10.10 -0.61 -4.37
CA ALA A 201 -9.08 -0.78 -5.41
C ALA A 201 -9.67 -1.26 -6.75
N PHE A 202 -10.64 -2.19 -6.70
CA PHE A 202 -11.35 -2.66 -7.88
C PHE A 202 -12.15 -1.56 -8.57
N HIS A 203 -12.79 -0.68 -7.81
CA HIS A 203 -13.46 0.51 -8.35
C HIS A 203 -12.57 1.33 -9.28
N LEU A 204 -11.35 1.66 -8.80
CA LEU A 204 -10.38 2.41 -9.57
C LEU A 204 -10.10 1.74 -10.93
N TYR A 205 -9.85 0.43 -10.90
CA TYR A 205 -9.55 -0.32 -12.13
C TYR A 205 -10.76 -0.45 -13.04
N TYR A 206 -11.96 -0.66 -12.48
CA TYR A 206 -13.18 -0.79 -13.27
C TYR A 206 -13.47 0.50 -14.02
N ARG A 207 -13.37 1.65 -13.34
CA ARG A 207 -13.51 2.95 -13.99
C ARG A 207 -12.43 3.21 -15.03
N HIS A 208 -11.17 2.92 -14.72
CA HIS A 208 -10.06 3.11 -15.66
C HIS A 208 -10.24 2.24 -16.92
N PHE A 209 -10.71 1.01 -16.78
CA PHE A 209 -10.90 0.09 -17.90
C PHE A 209 -12.27 0.21 -18.59
N GLY A 210 -13.21 0.99 -18.04
CA GLY A 210 -14.58 1.13 -18.55
C GLY A 210 -15.43 -0.12 -18.33
N LEU A 211 -15.23 -0.82 -17.21
CA LEU A 211 -15.95 -2.03 -16.82
C LEU A 211 -17.17 -1.67 -15.95
N GLU A 212 -18.24 -2.47 -16.05
CA GLU A 212 -19.42 -2.33 -15.21
C GLU A 212 -19.14 -2.86 -13.80
N GLU A 213 -19.43 -2.05 -12.78
CA GLU A 213 -19.21 -2.39 -11.37
C GLU A 213 -20.38 -3.19 -10.80
N PRO A 214 -20.15 -4.41 -10.25
CA PRO A 214 -21.23 -5.24 -9.71
C PRO A 214 -21.53 -4.94 -8.22
N PHE A 215 -20.99 -3.86 -7.65
CA PHE A 215 -21.16 -3.52 -6.23
C PHE A 215 -21.28 -2.01 -5.99
N PRO A 216 -22.06 -1.56 -4.99
CA PRO A 216 -22.14 -0.16 -4.62
C PRO A 216 -20.94 0.28 -3.77
N LEU A 217 -20.26 1.33 -4.22
CA LEU A 217 -19.06 1.88 -3.56
C LEU A 217 -19.35 2.45 -2.18
N GLN A 218 -20.48 3.12 -2.04
CA GLN A 218 -20.83 3.87 -0.84
C GLN A 218 -20.82 2.97 0.41
N ALA A 219 -21.17 1.69 0.24
CA ALA A 219 -21.17 0.71 1.34
C ALA A 219 -19.76 0.35 1.82
N ALA A 220 -18.75 0.39 0.93
CA ALA A 220 -17.37 0.08 1.30
C ALA A 220 -16.79 1.13 2.26
N TYR A 221 -17.15 2.41 2.11
CA TYR A 221 -16.69 3.51 2.97
C TYR A 221 -17.38 3.58 4.34
N GLN A 222 -18.45 2.82 4.56
CA GLN A 222 -19.25 2.89 5.80
C GLN A 222 -18.76 1.92 6.89
N THR A 223 -17.81 1.05 6.56
CA THR A 223 -17.29 0.01 7.46
C THR A 223 -15.77 0.02 7.40
N GLY A 224 -15.09 0.02 8.55
CA GLY A 224 -13.64 0.16 8.58
C GLY A 224 -13.06 0.41 9.98
N VAL A 225 -11.74 0.52 10.05
CA VAL A 225 -11.03 0.80 11.30
C VAL A 225 -11.10 2.29 11.67
N ILE A 226 -11.30 3.18 10.68
CA ILE A 226 -11.49 4.62 10.93
C ILE A 226 -12.84 4.89 11.58
N SER A 227 -13.91 4.24 11.11
CA SER A 227 -15.26 4.41 11.68
C SER A 227 -15.39 3.82 13.08
N SER A 228 -14.58 2.80 13.41
CA SER A 228 -14.55 2.15 14.71
C SER A 228 -13.87 2.99 15.81
N ARG A 229 -13.13 4.06 15.44
CA ARG A 229 -12.50 5.02 16.36
C ARG A 229 -11.60 4.39 17.44
N HIS A 230 -10.86 3.32 17.09
CA HIS A 230 -9.95 2.65 18.03
C HIS A 230 -8.83 3.57 18.55
N THR A 231 -8.35 3.29 19.77
CA THR A 231 -7.28 4.07 20.38
C THR A 231 -5.91 3.68 19.80
N PRO A 232 -4.88 4.53 19.91
CA PRO A 232 -3.54 4.17 19.44
C PRO A 232 -2.99 2.91 20.11
N ALA A 233 -3.26 2.70 21.40
CA ALA A 233 -2.85 1.50 22.14
C ALA A 233 -3.39 0.20 21.52
N TRP A 234 -4.62 0.24 20.98
CA TRP A 234 -5.21 -0.91 20.30
C TRP A 234 -4.47 -1.24 19.01
N PHE A 235 -4.14 -0.25 18.17
CA PHE A 235 -3.35 -0.48 16.95
C PHE A 235 -1.94 -0.97 17.25
N LYS A 236 -1.29 -0.47 18.30
CA LYS A 236 0.06 -0.93 18.72
C LYS A 236 0.07 -2.42 19.08
N GLN A 237 -1.05 -2.95 19.57
CA GLN A 237 -1.24 -4.38 19.88
C GLN A 237 -1.68 -5.19 18.66
N ASN A 238 -2.20 -4.54 17.62
CA ASN A 238 -2.80 -5.17 16.45
C ASN A 238 -2.14 -4.64 15.17
N LYS A 239 -0.90 -5.07 14.89
CA LYS A 239 -0.11 -4.59 13.74
C LYS A 239 -0.87 -4.66 12.41
N MET A 240 -1.63 -5.72 12.18
CA MET A 240 -2.43 -5.86 10.95
C MET A 240 -3.47 -4.76 10.78
N GLU A 241 -4.06 -4.30 11.88
CA GLU A 241 -5.06 -3.24 11.83
C GLU A 241 -4.43 -1.87 11.59
N MET A 242 -3.14 -1.71 11.91
CA MET A 242 -2.37 -0.55 11.51
C MET A 242 -2.20 -0.48 9.99
N TYR A 243 -1.95 -1.61 9.32
CA TYR A 243 -1.96 -1.68 7.86
C TYR A 243 -3.37 -1.47 7.28
N ASN A 244 -4.41 -2.01 7.92
CA ASN A 244 -5.78 -1.74 7.46
C ASN A 244 -6.10 -0.23 7.52
N LEU A 245 -5.64 0.46 8.58
CA LEU A 245 -5.79 1.91 8.71
C LEU A 245 -5.09 2.66 7.58
N THR A 246 -3.84 2.32 7.25
CA THR A 246 -3.10 2.99 6.17
C THR A 246 -3.77 2.76 4.82
N HIS A 247 -4.26 1.55 4.54
CA HIS A 247 -4.93 1.21 3.29
C HIS A 247 -6.30 1.91 3.15
N GLU A 248 -7.06 2.04 4.25
CA GLU A 248 -8.31 2.81 4.26
C GLU A 248 -8.07 4.29 3.92
N ILE A 249 -6.89 4.83 4.27
CA ILE A 249 -6.45 6.19 3.88
C ILE A 249 -5.91 6.24 2.46
N PHE A 250 -5.15 5.24 1.99
CA PHE A 250 -4.49 5.31 0.68
C PHE A 250 -5.44 5.24 -0.50
N VAL A 251 -6.45 4.37 -0.41
CA VAL A 251 -7.27 4.05 -1.57
C VAL A 251 -8.12 5.23 -2.06
N PRO A 252 -8.76 6.06 -1.19
CA PRO A 252 -9.45 7.27 -1.64
C PRO A 252 -8.54 8.22 -2.42
N TYR A 253 -7.29 8.36 -1.97
CA TYR A 253 -6.26 9.18 -2.62
C TYR A 253 -5.63 8.52 -3.86
N GLU A 254 -6.15 7.37 -4.29
CA GLU A 254 -5.60 6.55 -5.38
C GLU A 254 -4.10 6.28 -5.21
N PHE A 255 -3.68 6.03 -3.97
CA PHE A 255 -2.28 5.84 -3.61
C PHE A 255 -1.42 7.06 -4.00
N GLY A 256 -1.87 8.27 -3.66
CA GLY A 256 -1.09 9.49 -3.80
C GLY A 256 -1.27 10.26 -5.12
N GLU A 257 -2.16 9.79 -6.00
CA GLU A 257 -2.47 10.49 -7.26
C GLU A 257 -3.42 11.69 -7.05
N LYS A 258 -4.17 11.69 -5.96
CA LYS A 258 -5.21 12.71 -5.68
C LYS A 258 -4.95 13.52 -4.41
N LEU A 259 -3.71 14.00 -4.24
CA LEU A 259 -3.30 14.76 -3.04
C LEU A 259 -4.08 16.06 -2.83
N ASP A 260 -4.68 16.63 -3.88
CA ASP A 260 -5.46 17.87 -3.77
C ASP A 260 -6.94 17.62 -3.39
N ALA A 261 -7.36 16.35 -3.25
CA ALA A 261 -8.73 15.99 -2.93
C ALA A 261 -8.94 15.80 -1.41
N ASP A 262 -10.14 16.12 -0.95
CA ASP A 262 -10.53 15.96 0.44
C ASP A 262 -11.61 14.88 0.60
N PHE A 263 -11.19 13.68 1.00
CA PHE A 263 -12.08 12.52 1.12
C PHE A 263 -12.59 12.28 2.54
N PHE A 264 -11.94 12.89 3.54
CA PHE A 264 -12.21 12.62 4.94
C PHE A 264 -12.91 13.79 5.60
N SER A 265 -13.93 13.50 6.40
CA SER A 265 -14.65 14.56 7.11
C SER A 265 -13.77 15.21 8.18
N GLU A 266 -14.10 16.44 8.60
CA GLU A 266 -13.39 17.09 9.71
C GLU A 266 -13.38 16.26 11.01
N PRO A 267 -14.49 15.58 11.41
CA PRO A 267 -14.45 14.62 12.50
C PRO A 267 -13.46 13.46 12.30
N ASP A 268 -13.31 12.95 11.07
CA ASP A 268 -12.32 11.91 10.77
C ASP A 268 -10.91 12.44 10.93
N LYS A 269 -10.61 13.61 10.36
CA LYS A 269 -9.29 14.24 10.49
C LYS A 269 -8.95 14.55 11.94
N ALA A 270 -9.91 15.03 12.73
CA ALA A 270 -9.72 15.30 14.16
C ALA A 270 -9.36 14.03 14.96
N TYR A 271 -9.92 12.88 14.59
CA TYR A 271 -9.57 11.58 15.15
C TYR A 271 -8.20 11.07 14.64
N LEU A 272 -7.98 11.13 13.33
CA LEU A 272 -6.80 10.57 12.66
C LEU A 272 -5.52 11.32 13.01
N ARG A 273 -5.59 12.65 13.19
CA ARG A 273 -4.40 13.48 13.42
C ARG A 273 -3.59 13.07 14.66
N PRO A 274 -4.15 13.05 15.89
CA PRO A 274 -3.40 12.60 17.06
C PRO A 274 -3.07 11.10 17.02
N LEU A 275 -3.93 10.29 16.38
CA LEU A 275 -3.68 8.85 16.21
C LEU A 275 -2.44 8.59 15.34
N LEU A 276 -2.38 9.15 14.14
CA LEU A 276 -1.26 8.99 13.23
C LEU A 276 0.01 9.59 13.79
N ALA A 277 -0.07 10.69 14.55
CA ALA A 277 1.09 11.26 15.22
C ALA A 277 1.74 10.24 16.19
N ASP A 278 0.92 9.62 17.04
CA ASP A 278 1.38 8.65 18.04
C ASP A 278 1.83 7.33 17.40
N LEU A 279 1.13 6.83 16.38
CA LEU A 279 1.53 5.62 15.65
C LEU A 279 2.83 5.82 14.87
N THR A 280 3.04 6.99 14.28
CA THR A 280 4.28 7.31 13.56
C THR A 280 5.46 7.36 14.54
N ALA A 281 5.31 8.01 15.70
CA ALA A 281 6.35 8.02 16.72
C ALA A 281 6.66 6.59 17.23
N TYR A 282 5.63 5.77 17.42
CA TYR A 282 5.79 4.36 17.78
C TYR A 282 6.52 3.55 16.70
N GLY A 283 6.18 3.73 15.43
CA GLY A 283 6.84 3.05 14.32
C GLY A 283 8.33 3.38 14.21
N ILE A 284 8.73 4.64 14.48
CA ILE A 284 10.15 5.04 14.53
C ILE A 284 10.86 4.22 15.62
N GLY A 285 10.23 4.09 16.79
CA GLY A 285 10.76 3.29 17.91
C GLY A 285 10.84 1.79 17.64
N LEU A 286 10.09 1.26 16.67
CA LEU A 286 10.15 -0.14 16.24
C LEU A 286 11.25 -0.43 15.21
N ASP A 287 11.85 0.60 14.62
CA ASP A 287 12.81 0.45 13.51
C ASP A 287 12.21 -0.34 12.32
N ASP A 288 10.92 -0.12 12.03
CA ASP A 288 10.19 -0.81 10.97
C ASP A 288 9.91 0.15 9.80
N ALA A 289 10.81 0.15 8.81
CA ALA A 289 10.71 1.03 7.63
C ALA A 289 9.43 0.86 6.81
N ASP A 290 8.80 -0.32 6.86
CA ASP A 290 7.62 -0.66 6.07
C ASP A 290 6.40 0.13 6.56
N ILE A 291 6.02 -0.10 7.81
CA ILE A 291 4.90 0.61 8.42
C ILE A 291 5.19 2.10 8.58
N MET A 292 6.45 2.48 8.79
CA MET A 292 6.85 3.87 8.89
C MET A 292 6.65 4.65 7.61
N ALA A 293 6.98 4.06 6.47
CA ALA A 293 6.71 4.66 5.18
C ALA A 293 5.22 4.85 4.97
N GLU A 294 4.41 3.84 5.29
CA GLU A 294 2.97 3.93 5.10
C GLU A 294 2.32 5.02 5.97
N LEU A 295 2.67 5.08 7.26
CA LEU A 295 2.19 6.12 8.17
C LEU A 295 2.64 7.52 7.73
N THR A 296 3.87 7.64 7.20
CA THR A 296 4.38 8.90 6.64
C THR A 296 3.57 9.33 5.42
N SER A 297 3.21 8.41 4.52
CA SER A 297 2.31 8.69 3.40
C SER A 297 0.93 9.11 3.89
N CYS A 298 0.36 8.48 4.93
CA CYS A 298 -0.92 8.89 5.51
C CYS A 298 -0.89 10.33 6.04
N LEU A 299 0.18 10.71 6.77
CA LEU A 299 0.37 12.08 7.23
C LEU A 299 0.40 13.06 6.04
N ARG A 300 1.04 12.68 4.94
CA ARG A 300 1.09 13.49 3.72
C ARG A 300 -0.28 13.61 3.06
N TYR A 301 -1.00 12.51 2.88
CA TYR A 301 -2.30 12.48 2.18
C TYR A 301 -3.36 13.30 2.92
N LEU A 302 -3.32 13.31 4.26
CA LEU A 302 -4.25 14.06 5.10
C LEU A 302 -3.77 15.50 5.40
N HIS A 303 -2.69 15.96 4.77
CA HIS A 303 -2.10 17.29 5.02
C HIS A 303 -1.69 17.54 6.48
N PHE A 304 -1.25 16.51 7.19
CA PHE A 304 -0.71 16.62 8.55
C PHE A 304 0.81 16.82 8.55
N THR A 305 1.33 17.48 7.52
CA THR A 305 2.77 17.72 7.31
C THR A 305 3.37 18.74 8.28
N ASP A 306 2.51 19.44 9.02
CA ASP A 306 2.88 20.41 10.04
C ASP A 306 3.20 19.78 11.40
N LEU A 307 2.92 18.47 11.57
CA LEU A 307 3.26 17.73 12.78
C LEU A 307 4.77 17.48 12.86
N PRO A 308 5.43 17.64 14.03
CA PRO A 308 6.87 17.40 14.18
C PRO A 308 7.32 15.99 13.77
N VAL A 309 6.45 14.99 13.97
CA VAL A 309 6.76 13.60 13.63
C VAL A 309 6.90 13.37 12.12
N TYR A 310 6.36 14.26 11.28
CA TYR A 310 6.45 14.12 9.82
C TYR A 310 7.87 14.31 9.29
N PRO A 311 8.59 15.43 9.54
CA PRO A 311 10.00 15.53 9.19
C PRO A 311 10.88 14.51 9.93
N GLU A 312 10.54 14.13 11.17
CA GLU A 312 11.26 13.06 11.89
C GLU A 312 11.15 11.71 11.18
N SER A 313 9.96 11.35 10.67
CA SER A 313 9.76 10.11 9.93
C SER A 313 10.48 10.12 8.59
N LEU A 314 10.45 11.23 7.85
CA LEU A 314 11.22 11.39 6.62
C LEU A 314 12.73 11.24 6.86
N LEU A 315 13.24 11.84 7.94
CA LEU A 315 14.65 11.71 8.32
C LEU A 315 15.02 10.26 8.65
N TYR A 316 14.16 9.56 9.37
CA TYR A 316 14.30 8.14 9.64
C TYR A 316 14.35 7.32 8.35
N LEU A 317 13.43 7.55 7.40
CA LEU A 317 13.41 6.85 6.11
C LEU A 317 14.69 7.11 5.30
N LEU A 318 15.19 8.35 5.26
CA LEU A 318 16.43 8.69 4.56
C LEU A 318 17.67 8.04 5.20
N LYS A 319 17.69 7.90 6.53
CA LYS A 319 18.82 7.33 7.28
C LYS A 319 18.81 5.80 7.35
N SER A 320 17.65 5.17 7.23
CA SER A 320 17.49 3.71 7.33
C SER A 320 17.72 2.98 6.01
N GLN A 321 18.04 3.69 4.92
CA GLN A 321 18.40 3.04 3.65
C GLN A 321 19.68 2.22 3.83
N ARG A 322 19.65 0.98 3.36
CA ARG A 322 20.84 0.11 3.35
C ARG A 322 21.86 0.59 2.31
N PRO A 323 23.15 0.21 2.46
CA PRO A 323 24.18 0.57 1.48
C PRO A 323 23.87 0.15 0.04
N ASP A 324 23.11 -0.94 -0.13
CA ASP A 324 22.67 -1.45 -1.43
C ASP A 324 21.36 -0.84 -1.93
N GLY A 325 20.86 0.24 -1.31
CA GLY A 325 19.77 1.04 -1.87
C GLY A 325 18.34 0.59 -1.54
N LYS A 326 18.16 -0.45 -0.73
CA LYS A 326 16.85 -0.97 -0.29
C LYS A 326 16.57 -0.70 1.19
N TRP A 327 15.33 -0.95 1.62
CA TRP A 327 14.89 -0.74 3.03
C TRP A 327 14.38 -2.02 3.70
N GLY A 328 14.47 -2.06 5.03
CA GLY A 328 14.07 -3.18 5.89
C GLY A 328 15.23 -4.11 6.26
N ASP A 329 14.96 -5.09 7.12
CA ASP A 329 15.91 -6.16 7.44
C ASP A 329 15.24 -7.54 7.41
N TYR A 330 15.59 -8.30 6.37
CA TYR A 330 14.98 -9.57 6.02
C TYR A 330 16.01 -10.69 5.84
N GLU A 331 17.26 -10.45 6.25
CA GLU A 331 18.36 -11.40 6.08
C GLU A 331 18.11 -12.72 6.81
N GLN A 332 17.36 -12.71 7.92
CA GLN A 332 16.88 -13.90 8.62
C GLN A 332 16.07 -14.85 7.72
N TYR A 333 15.47 -14.35 6.64
CA TYR A 333 14.67 -15.15 5.70
C TYR A 333 15.49 -15.67 4.50
N ARG A 334 16.74 -15.22 4.31
CA ARG A 334 17.60 -15.63 3.18
C ARG A 334 17.88 -17.12 3.18
N GLY A 335 17.97 -17.76 4.35
CA GLY A 335 18.16 -19.22 4.43
C GLY A 335 17.05 -20.04 3.76
N TYR A 336 15.80 -19.52 3.73
CA TYR A 336 14.67 -20.19 3.10
C TYR A 336 14.44 -19.71 1.66
N TYR A 337 14.50 -18.40 1.43
CA TYR A 337 14.17 -17.80 0.14
C TYR A 337 15.37 -17.65 -0.80
N GLY A 338 16.60 -17.83 -0.31
CA GLY A 338 17.80 -17.47 -1.06
C GLY A 338 17.74 -16.01 -1.51
N ASP A 339 18.14 -15.76 -2.75
CA ASP A 339 18.11 -14.41 -3.32
C ASP A 339 16.70 -13.89 -3.61
N TYR A 340 15.68 -14.76 -3.63
CA TYR A 340 14.28 -14.34 -3.75
C TYR A 340 13.78 -13.51 -2.56
N VAL A 341 14.55 -13.42 -1.46
CA VAL A 341 14.25 -12.51 -0.35
C VAL A 341 14.13 -11.05 -0.83
N ASN A 342 14.88 -10.67 -1.88
CA ASN A 342 14.83 -9.33 -2.46
C ASN A 342 13.45 -9.03 -3.06
N GLN A 343 12.91 -9.95 -3.86
CA GLN A 343 11.58 -9.83 -4.46
C GLN A 343 10.47 -10.05 -3.42
N ALA A 344 10.64 -11.02 -2.52
CA ALA A 344 9.61 -11.42 -1.57
C ALA A 344 9.33 -10.35 -0.50
N PHE A 345 10.37 -9.70 0.02
CA PHE A 345 10.26 -8.78 1.16
C PHE A 345 10.78 -7.39 0.83
N TYR A 346 12.07 -7.25 0.49
CA TYR A 346 12.71 -5.94 0.29
C TYR A 346 12.01 -5.06 -0.73
N LEU A 347 11.47 -5.63 -1.81
CA LEU A 347 10.76 -4.90 -2.86
C LEU A 347 9.54 -4.14 -2.36
N HIS A 348 8.76 -4.74 -1.47
CA HIS A 348 7.55 -4.09 -0.96
C HIS A 348 7.91 -2.87 -0.10
N THR A 349 8.79 -3.08 0.88
CA THR A 349 9.24 -2.02 1.79
C THR A 349 9.95 -0.91 1.04
N THR A 350 10.78 -1.26 0.06
CA THR A 350 11.45 -0.26 -0.78
C THR A 350 10.46 0.54 -1.62
N LEU A 351 9.39 -0.09 -2.15
CA LEU A 351 8.31 0.61 -2.83
C LEU A 351 7.64 1.65 -1.91
N VAL A 352 7.14 1.23 -0.74
CA VAL A 352 6.39 2.15 0.12
C VAL A 352 7.27 3.30 0.62
N VAL A 353 8.56 3.05 0.87
CA VAL A 353 9.51 4.11 1.25
C VAL A 353 9.75 5.09 0.10
N VAL A 354 9.97 4.60 -1.12
CA VAL A 354 10.12 5.49 -2.30
C VAL A 354 8.84 6.28 -2.55
N ASP A 355 7.67 5.68 -2.40
CA ASP A 355 6.39 6.38 -2.50
C ASP A 355 6.29 7.54 -1.48
N ALA A 356 6.58 7.27 -0.21
CA ALA A 356 6.56 8.29 0.85
C ALA A 356 7.56 9.43 0.56
N LEU A 357 8.79 9.11 0.16
CA LEU A 357 9.83 10.09 -0.14
C LEU A 357 9.51 10.91 -1.39
N THR A 358 9.11 10.27 -2.50
CA THR A 358 8.77 10.98 -3.74
C THR A 358 7.58 11.91 -3.55
N THR A 359 6.55 11.45 -2.83
CA THR A 359 5.37 12.25 -2.46
C THR A 359 5.77 13.48 -1.65
N ALA A 360 6.66 13.33 -0.66
CA ALA A 360 7.13 14.44 0.17
C ALA A 360 7.98 15.46 -0.60
N PHE A 361 8.94 14.99 -1.40
CA PHE A 361 9.94 15.87 -2.02
C PHE A 361 9.48 16.53 -3.33
N HIS A 362 8.61 15.90 -4.12
CA HIS A 362 8.21 16.40 -5.44
C HIS A 362 6.81 17.01 -5.49
N TYR A 363 5.89 16.58 -4.63
CA TYR A 363 4.52 17.07 -4.62
C TYR A 363 4.34 18.01 -3.43
N ARG A 364 5.08 19.13 -3.40
CA ARG A 364 4.98 20.12 -2.33
C ARG A 364 3.59 20.79 -2.35
N GLU A 365 3.00 21.00 -1.18
CA GLU A 365 1.83 21.90 -1.05
C GLU A 365 2.20 23.25 -1.67
N ARG A 366 1.42 23.67 -2.67
CA ARG A 366 1.60 24.96 -3.36
C ARG A 366 0.99 26.10 -2.56
#